data_AF-A0A8H3E1R6-F1
#
_entry.id   AF-A0A8H3E1R6-F1
#
_cell.length_a   1.000
_cell.length_b   1.000
_cell.length_c   1.000
_cell.angle_alpha   90.00
_cell.angle_beta   90.00
_cell.angle_gamma   90.00
#
_symmetry.space_group_name_H-M   'P 1'
#
loop_
_entity.id
_entity.type
_entity.pdbx_description
1 polymer ?
#
loop_
_entity_poly.entity_id
_entity_poly.type
_entity_poly.pdbx_seq_one_letter_code
_entity_poly.pdbx_strand_id
1 'polypeptide(L)'
;MAHPDLFKSIDIVHSGVSQSFVGGEIGCSNPLVHVLSEVKRLYPDRHVACIISIGAGHARIVRVPDPSRWYRTQDMVVAKDMAVDGERVAEEVGLRFQGRSGVYFRLNVDQGMQNMKSGSWEKLGEATQHTQAYLQKNETNQKLDEAARASVERREAVSTTHAAGQIPAIIEATKRLVGFKRCPAPTVFYTGREDENMQVIACITGGKGERRVCVIYGLGGVGKTQLAFNVVERTWDEWDHVIYVDASSNEAIEKSLKEFAEARDIGQSYTDSIQEKDTEAADDLVLDFGCLALAIVHAGAFIAHSPSMTISKYRSLFLSQRRRMLEEYKQLPDMAKLDERGDTVYTTWRMCYDQLKPESRELLWLIAYMHYDGISEEMFKRAAQNMHTKEYPLPPTDREIQARGHVQRLSE
;
A
#
# COMPACT_ATOMS: atom_id res chain seq x y z
N MET A 1 9.00 -14.88 -16.84
CA MET A 1 8.54 -16.25 -17.18
C MET A 1 8.87 -16.49 -18.64
N ALA A 2 9.57 -17.57 -18.99
CA ALA A 2 9.84 -17.92 -20.39
C ALA A 2 8.63 -18.67 -20.98
N HIS A 3 8.07 -18.17 -22.08
CA HIS A 3 6.90 -18.76 -22.73
C HIS A 3 7.32 -19.47 -24.04
N PRO A 4 7.10 -20.78 -24.19
CA PRO A 4 7.56 -21.55 -25.35
C PRO A 4 6.99 -21.07 -26.68
N ASP A 5 5.74 -20.62 -26.69
CA ASP A 5 5.07 -20.17 -27.93
C ASP A 5 5.53 -18.80 -28.44
N LEU A 6 6.40 -18.10 -27.70
CA LEU A 6 6.84 -16.74 -28.04
C LEU A 6 8.29 -16.67 -28.56
N PHE A 7 9.12 -17.70 -28.35
CA PHE A 7 10.53 -17.70 -28.75
C PHE A 7 11.03 -19.08 -29.16
N LYS A 8 11.89 -19.11 -30.18
CA LYS A 8 12.60 -20.32 -30.61
C LYS A 8 13.64 -20.69 -29.56
N SER A 9 13.58 -21.90 -29.03
CA SER A 9 14.58 -22.36 -28.07
C SER A 9 15.95 -22.56 -28.74
N ILE A 10 17.00 -22.42 -27.94
CA ILE A 10 18.37 -22.74 -28.32
C ILE A 10 18.80 -23.92 -27.47
N ASP A 11 19.25 -24.99 -28.12
CA ASP A 11 19.75 -26.17 -27.43
C ASP A 11 21.25 -26.03 -27.19
N ILE A 12 21.65 -26.09 -25.91
CA ILE A 12 23.05 -26.11 -25.50
C ILE A 12 23.34 -27.51 -24.97
N VAL A 13 24.30 -28.20 -25.58
CA VAL A 13 24.73 -29.53 -25.12
C VAL A 13 25.84 -29.36 -24.10
N HIS A 14 25.58 -29.75 -22.86
CA HIS A 14 26.61 -29.82 -21.81
C HIS A 14 26.67 -31.22 -21.23
N SER A 15 27.87 -31.81 -21.20
CA SER A 15 28.11 -33.17 -20.69
C SER A 15 27.21 -34.26 -21.30
N GLY A 16 26.93 -34.16 -22.60
CA GLY A 16 26.11 -35.14 -23.34
C GLY A 16 24.60 -35.00 -23.16
N VAL A 17 24.14 -34.03 -22.36
CA VAL A 17 22.72 -33.70 -22.20
C VAL A 17 22.43 -32.42 -22.96
N SER A 18 21.50 -32.48 -23.91
CA SER A 18 20.98 -31.30 -24.61
C SER A 18 19.96 -30.60 -23.70
N GLN A 19 20.25 -29.37 -23.31
CA GLN A 19 19.32 -28.53 -22.55
C GLN A 19 18.80 -27.40 -23.45
N SER A 20 17.48 -27.28 -23.54
CA SER A 20 16.81 -26.26 -24.33
C SER A 20 16.59 -25.00 -23.50
N PHE A 21 17.15 -23.89 -23.95
CA PHE A 21 17.02 -22.57 -23.32
C PHE A 21 16.11 -21.68 -24.16
N VAL A 22 15.13 -21.05 -23.52
CA VAL A 22 14.24 -20.06 -24.13
C VAL A 22 14.62 -18.70 -23.56
N GLY A 23 14.78 -17.68 -24.43
CA GLY A 23 15.20 -16.33 -24.02
C GLY A 23 14.32 -15.74 -22.92
N GLY A 24 14.94 -15.17 -21.88
CA GLY A 24 14.28 -14.58 -20.71
C GLY A 24 13.78 -13.15 -20.91
N GLU A 25 13.48 -12.75 -22.15
CA GLU A 25 13.19 -11.35 -22.51
C GLU A 25 11.97 -10.80 -21.76
N ILE A 26 11.03 -11.66 -21.34
CA ILE A 26 9.85 -11.27 -20.56
C ILE A 26 10.23 -11.14 -19.07
N GLY A 27 10.42 -9.89 -18.64
CA GLY A 27 10.66 -9.50 -17.25
C GLY A 27 12.14 -9.37 -16.85
N CYS A 28 13.08 -9.58 -17.77
CA CYS A 28 14.53 -9.53 -17.47
C CYS A 28 15.37 -8.79 -18.53
N SER A 29 14.81 -7.82 -19.27
CA SER A 29 15.57 -7.02 -20.25
C SER A 29 16.76 -6.24 -19.67
N ASN A 30 16.75 -5.98 -18.37
CA ASN A 30 17.89 -5.42 -17.64
C ASN A 30 18.13 -6.24 -16.36
N PRO A 31 19.10 -7.19 -16.37
CA PRO A 31 19.26 -8.16 -15.29
C PRO A 31 20.03 -7.61 -14.08
N LEU A 32 20.32 -6.30 -14.01
CA LEU A 32 21.23 -5.71 -13.02
C LEU A 32 20.91 -6.10 -11.58
N VAL A 33 19.63 -6.11 -11.17
CA VAL A 33 19.25 -6.49 -9.79
C VAL A 33 19.67 -7.93 -9.48
N HIS A 34 19.48 -8.84 -10.43
CA HIS A 34 19.87 -10.25 -10.29
C HIS A 34 21.38 -10.43 -10.35
N VAL A 35 22.06 -9.74 -11.27
CA VAL A 35 23.52 -9.77 -11.41
C VAL A 35 24.18 -9.27 -10.13
N LEU A 36 23.74 -8.15 -9.56
CA LEU A 36 24.33 -7.61 -8.33
C LEU A 36 24.06 -8.51 -7.12
N SER A 37 22.87 -9.12 -7.05
CA SER A 37 22.55 -10.12 -6.01
C SER A 37 23.42 -11.37 -6.14
N GLU A 38 23.68 -11.83 -7.36
CA GLU A 38 24.54 -12.98 -7.65
C GLU A 38 26.02 -12.68 -7.36
N VAL A 39 26.49 -11.49 -7.72
CA VAL A 39 27.85 -11.03 -7.42
C VAL A 39 28.10 -11.02 -5.91
N LYS A 40 27.12 -10.58 -5.10
CA LYS A 40 27.21 -10.70 -3.63
C LYS A 40 27.26 -12.15 -3.18
N ARG A 41 26.41 -13.02 -3.74
CA ARG A 41 26.36 -14.44 -3.38
C ARG A 41 27.66 -15.18 -3.69
N LEU A 42 28.28 -14.88 -4.83
CA LEU A 42 29.51 -15.53 -5.29
C LEU A 42 30.78 -14.90 -4.71
N TYR A 43 30.75 -13.59 -4.41
CA TYR A 43 31.90 -12.81 -3.99
C TYR A 43 31.58 -11.86 -2.81
N PRO A 44 31.21 -12.40 -1.63
CA PRO A 44 30.70 -11.58 -0.50
C PRO A 44 31.71 -10.54 0.03
N ASP A 45 33.01 -10.85 -0.02
CA ASP A 45 34.06 -9.99 0.54
C ASP A 45 34.77 -9.12 -0.52
N ARG A 46 34.29 -9.15 -1.77
CA ARG A 46 34.87 -8.35 -2.86
C ARG A 46 34.20 -6.99 -2.96
N HIS A 47 34.81 -6.14 -3.78
CA HIS A 47 34.29 -4.82 -4.11
C HIS A 47 34.04 -4.71 -5.62
N VAL A 48 32.98 -3.98 -5.97
CA VAL A 48 32.61 -3.61 -7.32
C VAL A 48 33.15 -2.22 -7.59
N ALA A 49 34.10 -2.11 -8.51
CA ALA A 49 34.73 -0.83 -8.86
C ALA A 49 33.96 -0.07 -9.95
N CYS A 50 33.29 -0.79 -10.85
CA CYS A 50 32.60 -0.18 -11.99
C CYS A 50 31.46 -1.09 -12.44
N ILE A 51 30.30 -0.50 -12.69
CA ILE A 51 29.10 -1.14 -13.23
C ILE A 51 28.77 -0.38 -14.52
N ILE A 52 28.86 -1.08 -15.65
CA ILE A 52 28.48 -0.53 -16.95
C ILE A 52 27.18 -1.19 -17.39
N SER A 53 26.14 -0.39 -17.55
CA SER A 53 24.84 -0.81 -18.06
C SER A 53 24.65 -0.27 -19.46
N ILE A 54 24.39 -1.17 -20.42
CA ILE A 54 24.22 -0.82 -21.82
C ILE A 54 22.75 -1.02 -22.20
N GLY A 55 22.16 -0.02 -22.85
CA GLY A 55 20.78 -0.02 -23.35
C GLY A 55 20.69 0.43 -24.81
N ALA A 56 19.58 0.07 -25.46
CA ALA A 56 19.29 0.37 -26.86
C ALA A 56 18.07 1.29 -27.00
N GLY A 57 18.01 2.33 -26.18
CA GLY A 57 17.00 3.38 -26.24
C GLY A 57 15.70 3.07 -25.51
N HIS A 58 14.77 4.03 -25.59
CA HIS A 58 13.46 3.93 -24.94
C HIS A 58 12.54 3.03 -25.75
N ALA A 59 11.86 2.09 -25.09
CA ALA A 59 10.70 1.44 -25.66
C ALA A 59 9.69 2.53 -26.07
N ARG A 60 9.00 2.35 -27.21
CA ARG A 60 7.97 3.29 -27.66
C ARG A 60 6.96 3.53 -26.53
N ILE A 61 6.37 4.73 -26.45
CA ILE A 61 5.21 4.97 -25.57
C ILE A 61 4.18 3.89 -25.89
N VAL A 62 3.92 3.01 -24.92
CA VAL A 62 2.96 1.92 -25.05
C VAL A 62 1.58 2.56 -25.19
N ARG A 63 1.09 2.66 -26.42
CA ARG A 63 -0.25 3.18 -26.70
C ARG A 63 -1.25 2.07 -26.39
N VAL A 64 -2.00 2.25 -25.31
CA VAL A 64 -3.15 1.41 -25.01
C VAL A 64 -4.23 1.73 -26.05
N PRO A 65 -4.69 0.74 -26.86
CA PRO A 65 -5.76 0.96 -27.82
C PRO A 65 -7.07 1.36 -27.12
N ASP A 66 -7.96 2.03 -27.86
CA ASP A 66 -9.31 2.40 -27.41
C ASP A 66 -10.07 1.16 -26.85
N PRO A 67 -10.72 1.25 -25.66
CA PRO A 67 -11.41 0.14 -25.01
C PRO A 67 -12.49 -0.56 -25.85
N SER A 68 -12.97 0.10 -26.91
CA SER A 68 -14.08 -0.38 -27.74
C SER A 68 -13.71 -1.53 -28.69
N ARG A 69 -12.41 -1.87 -28.86
CA ARG A 69 -11.96 -2.96 -29.76
C ARG A 69 -10.80 -3.75 -29.17
N TRP A 70 -11.05 -4.43 -28.06
CA TRP A 70 -10.11 -5.40 -27.50
C TRP A 70 -9.94 -6.59 -28.46
N TYR A 71 -8.74 -6.76 -29.02
CA TYR A 71 -8.37 -7.92 -29.81
C TYR A 71 -7.21 -8.62 -29.10
N ARG A 72 -7.35 -9.93 -28.82
CA ARG A 72 -6.39 -10.75 -28.04
C ARG A 72 -4.90 -10.64 -28.45
N THR A 73 -4.63 -10.30 -29.72
CA THR A 73 -3.26 -10.14 -30.24
C THR A 73 -2.63 -8.79 -29.91
N GLN A 74 -3.42 -7.72 -29.80
CA GLN A 74 -2.92 -6.38 -29.46
C GLN A 74 -2.51 -6.31 -27.98
N ASP A 75 -3.27 -7.00 -27.11
CA ASP A 75 -3.04 -7.09 -25.66
C ASP A 75 -1.68 -7.74 -25.34
N MET A 76 -1.33 -8.79 -26.09
CA MET A 76 -0.06 -9.51 -25.91
C MET A 76 1.14 -8.68 -26.37
N VAL A 77 0.98 -7.80 -27.37
CA VAL A 77 2.05 -6.90 -27.83
C VAL A 77 2.32 -5.80 -26.81
N VAL A 78 1.26 -5.19 -26.25
CA VAL A 78 1.38 -4.17 -25.19
C VAL A 78 1.99 -4.78 -23.92
N ALA A 79 1.50 -5.94 -23.48
CA ALA A 79 2.05 -6.63 -22.31
C ALA A 79 3.51 -7.07 -22.53
N LYS A 80 3.88 -7.46 -23.76
CA LYS A 80 5.26 -7.75 -24.15
C LYS A 80 6.13 -6.49 -24.06
N ASP A 81 5.70 -5.37 -24.65
CA ASP A 81 6.46 -4.13 -24.67
C ASP A 81 6.70 -3.58 -23.25
N MET A 82 5.75 -3.78 -22.33
CA MET A 82 5.91 -3.46 -20.90
C MET A 82 6.85 -4.43 -20.16
N ALA A 83 6.78 -5.72 -20.47
CA ALA A 83 7.62 -6.73 -19.84
C ALA A 83 9.09 -6.68 -20.29
N VAL A 84 9.38 -5.99 -21.40
CA VAL A 84 10.75 -5.79 -21.89
C VAL A 84 11.37 -4.44 -21.51
N ASP A 85 10.69 -3.61 -20.71
CA ASP A 85 11.21 -2.29 -20.32
C ASP A 85 12.37 -2.40 -19.31
N GLY A 86 13.59 -2.26 -19.84
CA GLY A 86 14.83 -2.26 -19.06
C GLY A 86 15.21 -0.91 -18.47
N GLU A 87 14.48 0.17 -18.76
CA GLU A 87 14.84 1.53 -18.29
C GLU A 87 14.43 1.73 -16.84
N ARG A 88 13.27 1.20 -16.42
CA ARG A 88 12.85 1.21 -15.01
C ARG A 88 13.93 0.67 -14.06
N VAL A 89 14.57 -0.45 -14.43
CA VAL A 89 15.65 -1.04 -13.63
C VAL A 89 16.91 -0.18 -13.68
N ALA A 90 17.19 0.48 -14.80
CA ALA A 90 18.34 1.37 -14.93
C ALA A 90 18.20 2.61 -14.06
N GLU A 91 17.01 3.20 -13.99
CA GLU A 91 16.68 4.33 -13.11
C GLU A 91 16.80 3.95 -11.63
N GLU A 92 16.21 2.81 -11.23
CA GLU A 92 16.29 2.32 -9.85
C GLU A 92 17.75 2.11 -9.40
N VAL A 93 18.56 1.48 -10.26
CA VAL A 93 19.98 1.26 -9.98
C VAL A 93 20.75 2.59 -10.02
N GLY A 94 20.40 3.50 -10.92
CA GLY A 94 20.98 4.85 -10.98
C GLY A 94 20.79 5.62 -9.67
N LEU A 95 19.57 5.62 -9.12
CA LEU A 95 19.27 6.23 -7.82
C LEU A 95 20.08 5.60 -6.68
N ARG A 96 20.24 4.27 -6.72
CA ARG A 96 21.03 3.53 -5.72
C ARG A 96 22.49 4.00 -5.64
N PHE A 97 23.06 4.44 -6.75
CA PHE A 97 24.44 4.91 -6.84
C PHE A 97 24.58 6.44 -6.97
N GLN A 98 23.50 7.20 -6.85
CA GLN A 98 23.51 8.67 -7.03
C GLN A 98 24.48 9.41 -6.07
N GLY A 99 24.69 8.87 -4.86
CA GLY A 99 25.64 9.42 -3.87
C GLY A 99 27.08 8.93 -4.00
N ARG A 100 27.38 8.10 -5.00
CA ARG A 100 28.72 7.59 -5.30
C ARG A 100 28.99 7.80 -6.80
N SER A 101 29.48 9.00 -7.13
CA SER A 101 30.05 9.25 -8.45
C SER A 101 31.06 8.15 -8.79
N GLY A 102 31.21 7.82 -10.08
CA GLY A 102 32.27 6.93 -10.55
C GLY A 102 32.03 5.42 -10.45
N VAL A 103 30.91 4.95 -9.89
CA VAL A 103 30.63 3.50 -9.74
C VAL A 103 29.69 2.95 -10.82
N TYR A 104 28.64 3.68 -11.18
CA TYR A 104 27.60 3.24 -12.11
C TYR A 104 27.52 4.13 -13.34
N PHE A 105 27.59 3.51 -14.52
CA PHE A 105 27.55 4.17 -15.81
C PHE A 105 26.48 3.54 -16.69
N ARG A 106 25.48 4.33 -17.07
CA ARG A 106 24.45 3.95 -18.05
C ARG A 106 24.80 4.56 -19.41
N LEU A 107 25.03 3.69 -20.39
CA LEU A 107 25.17 4.02 -21.80
C LEU A 107 23.91 3.53 -22.52
N ASN A 108 23.11 4.45 -23.05
CA ASN A 108 21.81 4.14 -23.65
C ASN A 108 21.61 4.93 -24.93
N VAL A 109 21.51 4.24 -26.07
CA VAL A 109 21.34 4.88 -27.39
C VAL A 109 19.90 5.42 -27.50
N ASP A 110 19.72 6.68 -27.12
CA ASP A 110 18.43 7.34 -26.90
C ASP A 110 17.57 7.54 -28.16
N GLN A 111 18.18 7.58 -29.35
CA GLN A 111 17.46 7.70 -30.63
C GLN A 111 17.98 6.77 -31.73
N GLY A 112 17.06 6.27 -32.56
CA GLY A 112 17.33 5.46 -33.74
C GLY A 112 17.13 3.95 -33.56
N MET A 113 17.09 3.49 -32.31
CA MET A 113 16.94 2.06 -31.99
C MET A 113 15.48 1.61 -31.85
N GLN A 114 14.51 2.55 -31.85
CA GLN A 114 13.09 2.27 -31.54
C GLN A 114 12.35 1.42 -32.59
N ASN A 115 12.94 1.22 -33.77
CA ASN A 115 12.40 0.39 -34.85
C ASN A 115 13.11 -0.96 -34.98
N MET A 116 14.08 -1.25 -34.12
CA MET A 116 14.83 -2.50 -34.12
C MET A 116 14.05 -3.57 -33.36
N LYS A 117 13.52 -4.54 -34.10
CA LYS A 117 12.82 -5.69 -33.51
C LYS A 117 13.83 -6.80 -33.19
N SER A 118 13.55 -7.59 -32.15
CA SER A 118 14.34 -8.79 -31.82
C SER A 118 14.52 -9.67 -33.07
N GLY A 119 15.77 -10.02 -33.38
CA GLY A 119 16.13 -10.81 -34.56
C GLY A 119 16.43 -10.03 -35.86
N SER A 120 16.42 -8.69 -35.87
CA SER A 120 16.71 -7.86 -37.07
C SER A 120 18.22 -7.71 -37.35
N TRP A 121 18.98 -8.81 -37.46
CA TRP A 121 20.43 -8.79 -37.68
C TRP A 121 20.83 -8.10 -38.99
N GLU A 122 19.93 -8.03 -39.97
CA GLU A 122 20.12 -7.35 -41.25
C GLU A 122 20.26 -5.82 -41.09
N LYS A 123 19.86 -5.26 -39.94
CA LYS A 123 19.89 -3.82 -39.64
C LYS A 123 21.08 -3.38 -38.80
N LEU A 124 22.12 -4.21 -38.66
CA LEU A 124 23.33 -3.88 -37.89
C LEU A 124 24.03 -2.60 -38.37
N GLY A 125 23.96 -2.27 -39.66
CA GLY A 125 24.52 -1.03 -40.20
C GLY A 125 23.83 0.22 -39.64
N GLU A 126 22.49 0.20 -39.55
CA GLU A 126 21.67 1.27 -38.96
C GLU A 126 21.96 1.40 -37.45
N ALA A 127 22.09 0.28 -36.73
CA ALA A 127 22.45 0.25 -35.31
C ALA A 127 23.83 0.88 -35.07
N THR A 128 24.79 0.56 -35.94
CA THR A 128 26.15 1.08 -35.87
C THR A 128 26.17 2.59 -36.06
N GLN A 129 25.43 3.12 -37.03
CA GLN A 129 25.34 4.55 -37.29
C GLN A 129 24.73 5.31 -36.10
N HIS A 130 23.62 4.82 -35.53
CA HIS A 130 23.00 5.44 -34.36
C HIS A 130 23.89 5.36 -33.11
N THR A 131 24.60 4.25 -32.93
CA THR A 131 25.58 4.10 -31.84
C THR A 131 26.75 5.06 -32.03
N GLN A 132 27.29 5.21 -33.24
CA GLN A 132 28.36 6.17 -33.53
C GLN A 132 27.91 7.61 -33.24
N ALA A 133 26.72 7.99 -33.69
CA ALA A 133 26.16 9.32 -33.40
C ALA A 133 25.96 9.54 -31.89
N TYR A 134 25.52 8.51 -31.17
CA TYR A 134 25.38 8.56 -29.71
C TYR A 134 26.72 8.78 -29.00
N LEU A 135 27.77 8.08 -29.42
CA LEU A 135 29.12 8.19 -28.86
C LEU A 135 29.80 9.53 -29.19
N GLN A 136 29.41 10.19 -30.29
CA GLN A 136 29.91 11.52 -30.66
C GLN A 136 29.34 12.65 -29.78
N LYS A 137 28.29 12.39 -28.99
CA LYS A 137 27.76 13.37 -28.03
C LYS A 137 28.81 13.64 -26.95
N ASN A 138 29.09 14.91 -26.68
CA ASN A 138 30.14 15.32 -25.72
C ASN A 138 29.93 14.69 -24.32
N GLU A 139 28.71 14.75 -23.79
CA GLU A 139 28.37 14.15 -22.49
C GLU A 139 28.55 12.62 -22.47
N THR A 140 28.15 11.93 -23.55
CA THR A 140 28.32 10.48 -23.68
C THR A 140 29.79 10.10 -23.73
N ASN A 141 30.58 10.83 -24.51
CA ASN A 141 32.01 10.57 -24.63
C ASN A 141 32.74 10.79 -23.30
N GLN A 142 32.40 11.87 -22.58
CA GLN A 142 32.91 12.12 -21.22
C GLN A 142 32.53 10.99 -20.26
N LYS A 143 31.27 10.54 -20.27
CA LYS A 143 30.81 9.42 -19.44
C LYS A 143 31.53 8.11 -19.78
N LEU A 144 31.81 7.86 -21.05
CA LEU A 144 32.58 6.69 -21.49
C LEU A 144 34.03 6.75 -20.98
N ASP A 145 34.68 7.90 -21.08
CA ASP A 145 36.03 8.11 -20.56
C ASP A 145 36.08 7.95 -19.04
N GLU A 146 35.08 8.45 -18.32
CA GLU A 146 34.95 8.26 -16.87
C GLU A 146 34.75 6.79 -16.50
N ALA A 147 33.90 6.06 -17.24
CA ALA A 147 33.70 4.63 -17.05
C ALA A 147 34.99 3.84 -17.28
N ALA A 148 35.74 4.19 -18.33
CA ALA A 148 37.03 3.59 -18.64
C ALA A 148 38.04 3.85 -17.53
N ARG A 149 38.18 5.10 -17.07
CA ARG A 149 39.06 5.45 -15.94
C ARG A 149 38.66 4.72 -14.67
N ALA A 150 37.38 4.71 -14.30
CA ALA A 150 36.89 4.01 -13.12
C ALA A 150 37.22 2.50 -13.15
N SER A 151 37.11 1.87 -14.33
CA SER A 151 37.43 0.45 -14.52
C SER A 151 38.92 0.11 -14.31
N VAL A 152 39.81 1.05 -14.67
CA VAL A 152 41.27 0.89 -14.58
C VAL A 152 41.78 1.29 -13.19
N GLU A 153 41.38 2.46 -12.71
CA GLU A 153 41.88 3.04 -11.47
C GLU A 153 41.30 2.36 -10.23
N ARG A 154 40.05 1.87 -10.31
CA ARG A 154 39.34 1.15 -9.23
C ARG A 154 39.33 1.87 -7.88
N ARG A 155 39.36 3.21 -7.90
CA ARG A 155 39.43 4.05 -6.69
C ARG A 155 38.12 4.08 -5.92
N GLU A 156 37.00 4.21 -6.63
CA GLU A 156 35.67 4.31 -6.05
C GLU A 156 35.00 2.94 -6.10
N ALA A 157 35.37 2.06 -5.17
CA ALA A 157 34.84 0.70 -5.12
C ALA A 157 33.82 0.53 -3.99
N VAL A 158 32.77 -0.25 -4.25
CA VAL A 158 31.69 -0.51 -3.29
C VAL A 158 31.68 -1.98 -2.90
N SER A 159 31.46 -2.33 -1.64
CA SER A 159 31.31 -3.74 -1.24
C SER A 159 30.19 -4.40 -2.06
N THR A 160 30.34 -5.69 -2.40
CA THR A 160 29.27 -6.44 -3.09
C THR A 160 27.97 -6.47 -2.29
N THR A 161 28.01 -6.37 -0.96
CA THR A 161 26.82 -6.17 -0.11
C THR A 161 26.10 -4.87 -0.48
N HIS A 162 26.83 -3.76 -0.55
CA HIS A 162 26.31 -2.45 -0.94
C HIS A 162 25.77 -2.46 -2.38
N ALA A 163 26.52 -3.10 -3.29
CA ALA A 163 26.12 -3.24 -4.68
C ALA A 163 24.78 -3.98 -4.83
N ALA A 164 24.57 -5.03 -4.04
CA ALA A 164 23.30 -5.76 -3.97
C ALA A 164 22.18 -5.01 -3.22
N GLY A 165 22.38 -3.76 -2.80
CA GLY A 165 21.39 -2.95 -2.08
C GLY A 165 21.43 -3.11 -0.55
N GLN A 166 22.45 -3.77 0.01
CA GLN A 166 22.65 -3.93 1.46
C GLN A 166 23.80 -3.04 1.94
N ILE A 167 23.47 -1.84 2.41
CA ILE A 167 24.46 -0.78 2.69
C ILE A 167 25.18 -1.00 4.03
N PRO A 168 26.53 -0.89 4.10
CA PRO A 168 27.31 -0.94 5.35
C PRO A 168 27.07 0.25 6.30
N ALA A 169 27.19 -0.04 7.58
CA ALA A 169 26.79 0.74 8.78
C ALA A 169 27.50 2.08 9.06
N ILE A 170 28.03 2.81 8.07
CA ILE A 170 28.78 4.07 8.34
C ILE A 170 28.00 5.34 7.93
N ILE A 171 26.87 5.18 7.24
CA ILE A 171 25.87 6.27 7.09
C ILE A 171 24.77 6.05 8.15
N GLU A 172 25.19 5.98 9.41
CA GLU A 172 24.31 5.80 10.58
C GLU A 172 23.87 7.15 11.18
N ALA A 173 24.57 8.24 10.83
CA ALA A 173 24.24 9.59 11.29
C ALA A 173 23.07 10.26 10.52
N THR A 174 22.89 9.94 9.23
CA THR A 174 21.77 10.46 8.40
C THR A 174 20.65 9.44 8.15
N LYS A 175 20.81 8.19 8.62
CA LYS A 175 19.75 7.16 8.66
C LYS A 175 18.96 7.08 9.96
N ARG A 176 19.12 8.03 10.89
CA ARG A 176 18.18 8.22 12.02
C ARG A 176 16.74 8.55 11.59
N LEU A 177 16.43 8.54 10.28
CA LEU A 177 15.08 8.75 9.73
C LEU A 177 14.52 7.56 8.93
N VAL A 178 15.22 6.43 8.79
CA VAL A 178 14.77 5.31 7.90
C VAL A 178 14.67 3.96 8.61
N GLY A 179 14.66 3.94 9.95
CA GLY A 179 14.33 2.76 10.76
C GLY A 179 12.82 2.53 10.91
N PHE A 180 11.98 3.23 10.15
CA PHE A 180 10.54 3.16 10.31
C PHE A 180 9.88 2.58 9.04
N LYS A 181 9.02 1.57 9.22
CA LYS A 181 8.26 0.91 8.15
C LYS A 181 7.43 1.98 7.43
N ARG A 182 7.90 2.45 6.27
CA ARG A 182 7.14 3.44 5.48
C ARG A 182 5.76 2.87 5.18
N CYS A 183 4.74 3.73 5.29
CA CYS A 183 3.40 3.39 4.83
C CYS A 183 3.52 2.86 3.39
N PRO A 184 3.06 1.64 3.09
CA PRO A 184 3.16 1.10 1.74
C PRO A 184 2.48 2.04 0.75
N ALA A 185 3.11 2.24 -0.42
CA ALA A 185 2.49 3.00 -1.49
C ALA A 185 1.23 2.28 -1.98
N PRO A 186 0.20 3.01 -2.42
CA PRO A 186 -0.94 2.39 -3.08
C PRO A 186 -0.48 1.68 -4.36
N THR A 187 -1.28 0.71 -4.81
CA THR A 187 -1.06 0.03 -6.08
C THR A 187 -1.16 1.02 -7.23
N VAL A 188 -0.30 0.84 -8.25
CA VAL A 188 -0.30 1.66 -9.47
C VAL A 188 -1.60 1.54 -10.29
N PHE A 189 -2.48 0.59 -9.94
CA PHE A 189 -3.80 0.38 -10.54
C PHE A 189 -4.96 0.92 -9.68
N TYR A 190 -4.68 1.78 -8.69
CA TYR A 190 -5.73 2.42 -7.89
C TYR A 190 -6.50 3.41 -8.76
N THR A 191 -7.81 3.17 -8.94
CA THR A 191 -8.67 3.97 -9.83
C THR A 191 -10.04 4.20 -9.17
N GLY A 192 -10.65 5.35 -9.46
CA GLY A 192 -11.93 5.75 -8.85
C GLY A 192 -11.81 6.17 -7.37
N ARG A 193 -12.94 6.16 -6.66
CA ARG A 193 -13.07 6.47 -5.22
C ARG A 193 -12.71 7.90 -4.82
N GLU A 194 -12.88 8.88 -5.70
CA GLU A 194 -12.54 10.28 -5.41
C GLU A 194 -13.38 10.87 -4.28
N ASP A 195 -14.66 10.49 -4.18
CA ASP A 195 -15.53 10.93 -3.10
C ASP A 195 -15.08 10.37 -1.75
N GLU A 196 -14.74 9.07 -1.67
CA GLU A 196 -14.20 8.47 -0.45
C GLU A 196 -12.82 9.03 -0.10
N ASN A 197 -11.94 9.26 -1.08
CA ASN A 197 -10.65 9.92 -0.84
C ASN A 197 -10.88 11.29 -0.19
N MET A 198 -11.81 12.08 -0.72
CA MET A 198 -12.11 13.43 -0.22
C MET A 198 -12.68 13.39 1.20
N GLN A 199 -13.56 12.43 1.50
CA GLN A 199 -14.10 12.24 2.85
C GLN A 199 -13.01 11.89 3.87
N VAL A 200 -12.11 10.96 3.52
CA VAL A 200 -11.03 10.55 4.43
C VAL A 200 -10.03 11.70 4.61
N ILE A 201 -9.64 12.40 3.54
CA ILE A 201 -8.77 13.58 3.60
C ILE A 201 -9.40 14.64 4.53
N ALA A 202 -10.65 15.02 4.30
CA ALA A 202 -11.34 16.02 5.13
C ALA A 202 -11.43 15.58 6.61
N CYS A 203 -11.60 14.28 6.87
CA CYS A 203 -11.62 13.74 8.23
C CYS A 203 -10.29 13.96 8.95
N ILE A 204 -9.16 13.70 8.27
CA ILE A 204 -7.82 13.74 8.86
C ILE A 204 -7.19 15.14 8.85
N THR A 205 -7.46 16.00 7.86
CA THR A 205 -6.87 17.35 7.74
C THR A 205 -7.77 18.49 8.24
N GLY A 206 -9.08 18.24 8.45
CA GLY A 206 -10.08 19.30 8.66
C GLY A 206 -10.10 20.01 10.03
N GLY A 207 -9.14 19.80 10.93
CA GLY A 207 -9.15 20.38 12.28
C GLY A 207 -7.77 20.83 12.75
N LYS A 208 -7.63 22.12 13.12
CA LYS A 208 -6.36 22.65 13.64
C LYS A 208 -6.20 22.32 15.12
N GLY A 209 -5.26 21.45 15.45
CA GLY A 209 -4.74 21.26 16.82
C GLY A 209 -5.44 20.19 17.68
N GLU A 210 -6.37 19.41 17.11
CA GLU A 210 -7.02 18.29 17.82
C GLU A 210 -6.55 16.94 17.30
N ARG A 211 -6.44 15.94 18.18
CA ARG A 211 -6.17 14.55 17.79
C ARG A 211 -7.38 13.98 17.04
N ARG A 212 -7.19 13.57 15.79
CA ARG A 212 -8.23 13.01 14.92
C ARG A 212 -8.10 11.49 14.82
N VAL A 213 -9.23 10.80 14.72
CA VAL A 213 -9.29 9.35 14.47
C VAL A 213 -10.23 9.11 13.31
N CYS A 214 -9.72 8.54 12.21
CA CYS A 214 -10.50 8.16 11.03
C CYS A 214 -10.53 6.64 10.92
N VAL A 215 -11.72 6.06 10.78
CA VAL A 215 -11.92 4.60 10.68
C VAL A 215 -12.44 4.27 9.29
N ILE A 216 -11.71 3.44 8.56
CA ILE A 216 -12.12 2.91 7.25
C ILE A 216 -12.57 1.46 7.43
N TYR A 217 -13.85 1.17 7.21
CA TYR A 217 -14.45 -0.16 7.37
C TYR A 217 -15.19 -0.62 6.09
N GLY A 218 -15.56 -1.90 6.03
CA GLY A 218 -16.15 -2.53 4.84
C GLY A 218 -15.70 -3.98 4.65
N LEU A 219 -16.25 -4.66 3.65
CA LEU A 219 -15.98 -6.08 3.38
C LEU A 219 -14.50 -6.38 3.10
N GLY A 220 -14.07 -7.61 3.35
CA GLY A 220 -12.72 -8.09 3.00
C GLY A 220 -12.44 -7.92 1.52
N GLY A 221 -11.23 -7.50 1.15
CA GLY A 221 -10.82 -7.35 -0.26
C GLY A 221 -11.37 -6.12 -1.00
N VAL A 222 -12.29 -5.33 -0.42
CA VAL A 222 -12.89 -4.15 -1.09
C VAL A 222 -11.90 -3.00 -1.37
N GLY A 223 -10.68 -3.06 -0.82
CA GLY A 223 -9.61 -2.09 -1.07
C GLY A 223 -9.42 -1.03 0.02
N LYS A 224 -9.95 -1.22 1.24
CA LYS A 224 -9.79 -0.29 2.38
C LYS A 224 -8.34 0.13 2.63
N THR A 225 -7.44 -0.84 2.61
CA THR A 225 -6.00 -0.62 2.80
C THR A 225 -5.41 0.24 1.68
N GLN A 226 -5.87 0.04 0.44
CA GLN A 226 -5.43 0.84 -0.71
C GLN A 226 -5.99 2.27 -0.65
N LEU A 227 -7.23 2.45 -0.19
CA LEU A 227 -7.81 3.77 0.09
C LEU A 227 -6.99 4.53 1.15
N ALA A 228 -6.62 3.86 2.25
CA ALA A 228 -5.76 4.45 3.27
C ALA A 228 -4.39 4.87 2.72
N PHE A 229 -3.73 3.99 1.95
CA PHE A 229 -2.43 4.28 1.35
C PHE A 229 -2.49 5.45 0.36
N ASN A 230 -3.51 5.49 -0.50
CA ASN A 230 -3.70 6.57 -1.46
C ASN A 230 -3.96 7.93 -0.76
N VAL A 231 -4.74 7.95 0.32
CA VAL A 231 -4.98 9.20 1.07
C VAL A 231 -3.71 9.68 1.77
N VAL A 232 -2.94 8.78 2.37
CA VAL A 232 -1.65 9.11 3.01
C VAL A 232 -0.64 9.62 1.98
N GLU A 233 -0.58 9.02 0.79
CA GLU A 233 0.29 9.49 -0.29
C GLU A 233 -0.12 10.90 -0.77
N ARG A 234 -1.41 11.17 -0.93
CA ARG A 234 -1.94 12.47 -1.36
C ARG A 234 -1.79 13.59 -0.34
N THR A 235 -1.61 13.25 0.94
CA THR A 235 -1.46 14.21 2.04
C THR A 235 -0.06 14.18 2.64
N TRP A 236 0.90 13.54 1.97
CA TRP A 236 2.24 13.28 2.52
C TRP A 236 2.96 14.56 2.99
N ASP A 237 2.71 15.68 2.34
CA ASP A 237 3.26 17.00 2.64
C ASP A 237 2.61 17.71 3.83
N GLU A 238 1.43 17.25 4.29
CA GLU A 238 0.73 17.80 5.45
C GLU A 238 1.22 17.20 6.79
N TRP A 239 2.02 16.14 6.73
CA TRP A 239 2.47 15.40 7.92
C TRP A 239 3.98 15.53 8.09
N ASP A 240 4.40 15.92 9.29
CA ASP A 240 5.81 15.78 9.67
C ASP A 240 6.21 14.30 9.59
N HIS A 241 5.39 13.42 10.16
CA HIS A 241 5.68 11.99 10.32
C HIS A 241 4.44 11.12 10.05
N VAL A 242 4.64 10.04 9.30
CA VAL A 242 3.62 9.02 9.02
C VAL A 242 4.07 7.68 9.60
N ILE A 243 3.21 7.08 10.43
CA ILE A 243 3.48 5.84 11.15
C ILE A 243 2.55 4.73 10.66
N TYR A 244 3.10 3.66 10.07
CA TYR A 244 2.36 2.45 9.70
C TYR A 244 2.60 1.38 10.77
N VAL A 245 1.53 0.99 11.46
CA VAL A 245 1.58 -0.04 12.51
C VAL A 245 0.87 -1.28 12.00
N ASP A 246 1.59 -2.40 11.98
CA ASP A 246 1.00 -3.71 11.70
C ASP A 246 0.28 -4.21 12.96
N ALA A 247 -1.05 -4.17 12.93
CA ALA A 247 -1.90 -4.58 14.03
C ALA A 247 -2.34 -6.06 13.95
N SER A 248 -1.58 -6.90 13.23
CA SER A 248 -1.89 -8.33 13.11
C SER A 248 -1.65 -9.13 14.40
N SER A 249 -0.78 -8.66 15.30
CA SER A 249 -0.60 -9.19 16.65
C SER A 249 -0.07 -8.12 17.61
N ASN A 250 -0.15 -8.36 18.92
CA ASN A 250 0.39 -7.44 19.93
C ASN A 250 1.90 -7.27 19.78
N GLU A 251 2.63 -8.36 19.52
CA GLU A 251 4.07 -8.34 19.30
C GLU A 251 4.44 -7.50 18.06
N ALA A 252 3.60 -7.50 17.02
CA ALA A 252 3.81 -6.69 15.82
C ALA A 252 3.59 -5.18 16.08
N ILE A 253 2.63 -4.84 16.95
CA ILE A 253 2.36 -3.47 17.39
C ILE A 253 3.51 -2.96 18.26
N GLU A 254 3.86 -3.69 19.32
CA GLU A 254 4.96 -3.35 20.23
C GLU A 254 6.28 -3.18 19.47
N LYS A 255 6.58 -4.11 18.56
CA LYS A 255 7.76 -4.03 17.71
C LYS A 255 7.76 -2.77 16.84
N SER A 256 6.64 -2.45 16.19
CA SER A 256 6.52 -1.27 15.31
C SER A 256 6.67 0.04 16.08
N LEU A 257 6.10 0.12 17.30
CA LEU A 257 6.20 1.30 18.17
C LEU A 257 7.59 1.45 18.81
N LYS A 258 8.22 0.33 19.19
CA LYS A 258 9.60 0.33 19.69
C LYS A 258 10.61 0.77 18.62
N GLU A 259 10.48 0.24 17.40
CA GLU A 259 11.28 0.66 16.24
C GLU A 259 11.13 2.18 15.99
N PHE A 260 9.93 2.75 16.20
CA PHE A 260 9.70 4.18 16.11
C PHE A 260 10.38 4.99 17.22
N ALA A 261 10.25 4.57 18.48
CA ALA A 261 10.85 5.26 19.63
C ALA A 261 12.38 5.29 19.53
N GLU A 262 12.98 4.16 19.14
CA GLU A 262 14.42 4.02 18.92
C GLU A 262 14.89 4.86 17.73
N ALA A 263 14.14 4.89 16.62
CA ALA A 263 14.49 5.67 15.44
C ALA A 263 14.51 7.19 15.71
N ARG A 264 13.74 7.67 16.69
CA ARG A 264 13.57 9.11 16.97
C ARG A 264 14.31 9.61 18.20
N ASP A 265 15.05 8.75 18.90
CA ASP A 265 15.76 9.12 20.14
C ASP A 265 14.80 9.68 21.22
N ILE A 266 13.52 9.24 21.19
CA ILE A 266 12.46 9.69 22.12
C ILE A 266 12.48 8.85 23.41
N GLY A 267 13.15 7.69 23.40
CA GLY A 267 13.30 6.76 24.54
C GLY A 267 13.74 5.37 24.07
N GLN A 268 14.07 4.47 25.01
CA GLN A 268 14.39 3.06 24.71
C GLN A 268 13.16 2.13 24.85
N SER A 269 12.01 2.69 25.23
CA SER A 269 10.75 1.96 25.41
C SER A 269 9.53 2.79 24.98
N TYR A 270 8.48 2.12 24.49
CA TYR A 270 7.16 2.73 24.18
C TYR A 270 6.45 3.27 25.43
N THR A 271 6.87 2.83 26.62
CA THR A 271 6.35 3.22 27.93
C THR A 271 6.81 4.59 28.40
N ASP A 272 7.83 5.19 27.79
CA ASP A 272 8.42 6.46 28.27
C ASP A 272 7.54 7.69 27.96
N SER A 273 6.45 7.51 27.19
CA SER A 273 5.54 8.59 26.76
C SER A 273 4.09 8.44 27.24
N ILE A 274 3.78 7.38 27.99
CA ILE A 274 2.41 7.06 28.46
C ILE A 274 2.50 6.76 29.95
N GLN A 275 1.62 7.34 30.77
CA GLN A 275 1.53 6.99 32.18
C GLN A 275 1.47 5.46 32.33
N GLU A 276 2.46 4.89 33.01
CA GLU A 276 2.75 3.44 33.10
C GLU A 276 1.54 2.56 33.47
N LYS A 277 0.51 3.14 34.09
CA LYS A 277 -0.76 2.47 34.44
C LYS A 277 -1.76 2.29 33.30
N ASP A 278 -1.73 3.12 32.26
CA ASP A 278 -2.69 3.03 31.14
C ASP A 278 -2.22 2.03 30.08
N THR A 279 -0.91 1.76 29.99
CA THR A 279 -0.32 0.84 29.02
C THR A 279 -0.66 -0.62 29.34
N GLU A 280 -0.44 -1.06 30.59
CA GLU A 280 -0.79 -2.42 31.01
C GLU A 280 -2.30 -2.68 30.88
N ALA A 281 -3.13 -1.69 31.24
CA ALA A 281 -4.57 -1.78 31.08
C ALA A 281 -5.03 -1.83 29.61
N ALA A 282 -4.26 -1.23 28.69
CA ALA A 282 -4.52 -1.28 27.26
C ALA A 282 -4.16 -2.64 26.67
N ASP A 283 -3.00 -3.20 27.02
CA ASP A 283 -2.55 -4.52 26.56
C ASP A 283 -3.53 -5.61 26.99
N ASP A 284 -3.90 -5.58 28.27
CA ASP A 284 -4.91 -6.46 28.85
C ASP A 284 -6.28 -6.32 28.15
N LEU A 285 -6.70 -5.11 27.82
CA LEU A 285 -7.98 -4.86 27.14
C LEU A 285 -7.98 -5.39 25.71
N VAL A 286 -6.87 -5.26 24.98
CA VAL A 286 -6.71 -5.81 23.64
C VAL A 286 -6.74 -7.34 23.66
N LEU A 287 -6.10 -7.96 24.66
CA LEU A 287 -6.18 -9.40 24.90
C LEU A 287 -7.60 -9.85 25.25
N ASP A 288 -8.32 -9.09 26.09
CA ASP A 288 -9.70 -9.37 26.45
C ASP A 288 -10.63 -9.36 25.22
N PHE A 289 -10.30 -8.57 24.20
CA PHE A 289 -10.99 -8.54 22.91
C PHE A 289 -10.57 -9.64 21.92
N GLY A 290 -9.57 -10.44 22.25
CA GLY A 290 -8.98 -11.42 21.34
C GLY A 290 -8.37 -10.79 20.09
N CYS A 291 -7.81 -9.58 20.22
CA CYS A 291 -7.18 -8.80 19.15
C CYS A 291 -8.11 -8.48 17.96
N LEU A 292 -9.43 -8.44 18.19
CA LEU A 292 -10.39 -8.08 17.16
C LEU A 292 -10.40 -6.57 16.89
N ALA A 293 -9.92 -6.17 15.71
CA ALA A 293 -9.82 -4.76 15.31
C ALA A 293 -11.14 -3.98 15.47
N LEU A 294 -12.28 -4.60 15.13
CA LEU A 294 -13.59 -3.95 15.25
C LEU A 294 -14.00 -3.69 16.72
N ALA A 295 -13.67 -4.62 17.63
CA ALA A 295 -13.90 -4.43 19.06
C ALA A 295 -13.00 -3.33 19.64
N ILE A 296 -11.74 -3.26 19.20
CA ILE A 296 -10.80 -2.19 19.58
C ILE A 296 -11.31 -0.82 19.14
N VAL A 297 -11.81 -0.71 17.90
CA VAL A 297 -12.37 0.55 17.39
C VAL A 297 -13.59 1.00 18.18
N HIS A 298 -14.53 0.08 18.47
CA HIS A 298 -15.69 0.41 19.30
C HIS A 298 -15.28 0.89 20.70
N ALA A 299 -14.34 0.19 21.35
CA ALA A 299 -13.84 0.58 22.67
C ALA A 299 -13.16 1.94 22.64
N GLY A 300 -12.30 2.20 21.65
CA GLY A 300 -11.64 3.49 21.46
C GLY A 300 -12.64 4.63 21.26
N ALA A 301 -13.68 4.41 20.44
CA ALA A 301 -14.74 5.38 20.22
C ALA A 301 -15.53 5.67 21.51
N PHE A 302 -15.91 4.63 22.26
CA PHE A 302 -16.60 4.78 23.53
C PHE A 302 -15.76 5.58 24.54
N ILE A 303 -14.49 5.25 24.70
CA ILE A 303 -13.58 5.94 25.61
C ILE A 303 -13.46 7.41 25.23
N ALA A 304 -13.25 7.71 23.94
CA ALA A 304 -13.10 9.07 23.45
C ALA A 304 -14.35 9.94 23.65
N HIS A 305 -15.55 9.35 23.59
CA HIS A 305 -16.83 10.08 23.71
C HIS A 305 -17.43 10.01 25.13
N SER A 306 -16.76 9.36 26.08
CA SER A 306 -17.20 9.24 27.47
C SER A 306 -16.38 10.17 28.38
N PRO A 307 -16.99 11.20 28.99
CA PRO A 307 -16.27 12.10 29.88
C PRO A 307 -15.62 11.35 31.05
N SER A 308 -14.34 11.63 31.32
CA SER A 308 -13.57 11.02 32.43
C SER A 308 -13.41 9.48 32.37
N MET A 309 -13.64 8.88 31.20
CA MET A 309 -13.41 7.46 30.95
C MET A 309 -11.92 7.21 30.68
N THR A 310 -11.34 6.29 31.45
CA THR A 310 -9.96 5.81 31.22
C THR A 310 -10.00 4.38 30.70
N ILE A 311 -8.88 3.90 30.17
CA ILE A 311 -8.76 2.53 29.65
C ILE A 311 -9.08 1.51 30.75
N SER A 312 -8.52 1.68 31.95
CA SER A 312 -8.78 0.77 33.08
C SER A 312 -10.25 0.78 33.53
N LYS A 313 -10.91 1.95 33.52
CA LYS A 313 -12.35 2.06 33.85
C LYS A 313 -13.21 1.39 32.80
N TYR A 314 -12.88 1.60 31.51
CA TYR A 314 -13.58 0.94 30.41
C TYR A 314 -13.42 -0.58 30.49
N ARG A 315 -12.20 -1.08 30.72
CA ARG A 315 -11.95 -2.51 30.87
C ARG A 315 -12.79 -3.13 31.98
N SER A 316 -12.83 -2.48 33.14
CA SER A 316 -13.66 -2.93 34.27
C SER A 316 -15.15 -2.99 33.90
N LEU A 317 -15.63 -1.97 33.18
CA LEU A 317 -17.00 -1.93 32.69
C LEU A 317 -17.28 -3.04 31.67
N PHE A 318 -16.41 -3.23 30.69
CA PHE A 318 -16.50 -4.29 29.69
C PHE A 318 -16.58 -5.66 30.34
N LEU A 319 -15.67 -5.97 31.28
CA LEU A 319 -15.65 -7.25 32.00
C LEU A 319 -16.93 -7.47 32.81
N SER A 320 -17.49 -6.42 33.42
CA SER A 320 -18.75 -6.50 34.16
C SER A 320 -19.97 -6.77 33.25
N GLN A 321 -19.94 -6.28 32.01
CA GLN A 321 -21.04 -6.44 31.06
C GLN A 321 -20.92 -7.70 30.21
N ARG A 322 -19.70 -8.22 30.00
CA ARG A 322 -19.40 -9.37 29.12
C ARG A 322 -20.31 -10.57 29.37
N ARG A 323 -20.54 -10.91 30.64
CA ARG A 323 -21.35 -12.09 31.00
C ARG A 323 -22.83 -11.91 30.63
N ARG A 324 -23.39 -10.72 30.86
CA ARG A 324 -24.76 -10.38 30.46
C ARG A 324 -24.91 -10.31 28.94
N MET A 325 -23.98 -9.64 28.27
CA MET A 325 -24.02 -9.44 26.80
C MET A 325 -23.83 -10.75 26.03
N LEU A 326 -23.04 -11.70 26.57
CA LEU A 326 -22.93 -13.04 26.01
C LEU A 326 -24.27 -13.79 26.04
N GLU A 327 -25.04 -13.68 27.12
CA GLU A 327 -26.36 -14.30 27.20
C GLU A 327 -27.35 -13.64 26.24
N GLU A 328 -27.35 -12.29 26.14
CA GLU A 328 -28.16 -11.58 25.15
C GLU A 328 -27.79 -11.99 23.71
N TYR A 329 -26.49 -12.13 23.41
CA TYR A 329 -25.99 -12.56 22.10
C TYR A 329 -26.43 -13.98 21.74
N LYS A 330 -26.41 -14.91 22.70
CA LYS A 330 -26.86 -16.30 22.47
C LYS A 330 -28.33 -16.38 22.06
N GLN A 331 -29.16 -15.47 22.56
CA GLN A 331 -30.60 -15.39 22.25
C GLN A 331 -30.89 -14.76 20.89
N LEU A 332 -29.89 -14.19 20.21
CA LEU A 332 -30.09 -13.66 18.86
C LEU A 332 -30.38 -14.79 17.86
N PRO A 333 -31.17 -14.51 16.81
CA PRO A 333 -31.31 -15.41 15.67
C PRO A 333 -29.94 -15.72 15.06
N ASP A 334 -29.74 -16.94 14.55
CA ASP A 334 -28.44 -17.33 13.99
C ASP A 334 -27.97 -16.45 12.83
N MET A 335 -28.91 -15.89 12.06
CA MET A 335 -28.62 -14.92 11.00
C MET A 335 -28.04 -13.58 11.51
N ALA A 336 -28.23 -13.26 12.79
CA ALA A 336 -27.71 -12.05 13.45
C ALA A 336 -26.44 -12.33 14.27
N LYS A 337 -26.05 -13.61 14.43
CA LYS A 337 -24.79 -13.99 15.05
C LYS A 337 -23.66 -13.85 14.02
N LEU A 338 -22.57 -13.23 14.46
CA LEU A 338 -21.30 -13.22 13.76
C LEU A 338 -20.58 -14.58 13.98
N ASP A 339 -19.30 -14.63 13.63
CA ASP A 339 -18.42 -15.80 13.82
C ASP A 339 -18.24 -16.21 15.29
N GLU A 340 -17.37 -17.20 15.54
CA GLU A 340 -17.08 -17.74 16.88
C GLU A 340 -16.65 -16.69 17.92
N ARG A 341 -16.23 -15.48 17.51
CA ARG A 341 -15.87 -14.38 18.42
C ARG A 341 -16.81 -13.17 18.31
N GLY A 342 -17.98 -13.38 17.74
CA GLY A 342 -19.01 -12.39 17.53
C GLY A 342 -19.59 -11.77 18.80
N ASP A 343 -19.54 -12.48 19.93
CA ASP A 343 -19.99 -12.03 21.25
C ASP A 343 -19.22 -10.80 21.75
N THR A 344 -17.92 -10.74 21.45
CA THR A 344 -17.02 -9.67 21.87
C THR A 344 -17.24 -8.40 21.05
N VAL A 345 -17.40 -8.56 19.73
CA VAL A 345 -17.80 -7.45 18.83
C VAL A 345 -19.18 -6.95 19.21
N TYR A 346 -20.12 -7.86 19.47
CA TYR A 346 -21.47 -7.51 19.90
C TYR A 346 -21.46 -6.74 21.21
N THR A 347 -20.69 -7.19 22.22
CA THR A 347 -20.58 -6.53 23.53
C THR A 347 -20.06 -5.11 23.38
N THR A 348 -18.95 -4.92 22.66
CA THR A 348 -18.36 -3.58 22.46
C THR A 348 -19.26 -2.67 21.62
N TRP A 349 -19.92 -3.20 20.58
CA TRP A 349 -20.92 -2.48 19.79
C TRP A 349 -22.13 -2.07 20.63
N ARG A 350 -22.67 -3.00 21.43
CA ARG A 350 -23.85 -2.77 22.27
C ARG A 350 -23.59 -1.69 23.31
N MET A 351 -22.41 -1.71 23.92
CA MET A 351 -21.96 -0.65 24.82
C MET A 351 -21.97 0.72 24.13
N CYS A 352 -21.47 0.83 22.90
CA CYS A 352 -21.55 2.07 22.12
C CYS A 352 -23.00 2.46 21.77
N TYR A 353 -23.80 1.49 21.34
CA TYR A 353 -25.20 1.68 20.98
C TYR A 353 -26.03 2.23 22.17
N ASP A 354 -25.73 1.75 23.39
CA ASP A 354 -26.37 2.20 24.61
C ASP A 354 -25.96 3.63 25.04
N GLN A 355 -24.90 4.20 24.45
CA GLN A 355 -24.56 5.63 24.62
C GLN A 355 -25.25 6.56 23.63
N LEU A 356 -25.75 6.02 22.52
CA LEU A 356 -26.39 6.84 21.49
C LEU A 356 -27.66 7.49 22.01
N LYS A 357 -27.92 8.71 21.52
CA LYS A 357 -29.20 9.39 21.74
C LYS A 357 -30.35 8.60 21.09
N PRO A 358 -31.59 8.71 21.60
CA PRO A 358 -32.74 8.00 21.04
C PRO A 358 -32.89 8.18 19.52
N GLU A 359 -32.69 9.40 19.02
CA GLU A 359 -32.85 9.74 17.60
C GLU A 359 -31.77 9.05 16.74
N SER A 360 -30.54 8.94 17.25
CA SER A 360 -29.45 8.23 16.58
C SER A 360 -29.72 6.72 16.48
N ARG A 361 -30.38 6.15 17.49
CA ARG A 361 -30.79 4.74 17.47
C ARG A 361 -31.88 4.48 16.46
N GLU A 362 -32.86 5.38 16.35
CA GLU A 362 -33.93 5.29 15.36
C GLU A 362 -33.38 5.37 13.93
N LEU A 363 -32.39 6.24 13.67
CA LEU A 363 -31.71 6.28 12.38
C LEU A 363 -31.01 4.95 12.06
N LEU A 364 -30.32 4.33 13.02
CA LEU A 364 -29.69 3.03 12.82
C LEU A 364 -30.72 1.93 12.55
N TRP A 365 -31.89 1.98 13.17
CA TRP A 365 -32.99 1.06 12.86
C TRP A 365 -33.50 1.23 11.44
N LEU A 366 -33.64 2.47 10.96
CA LEU A 366 -34.01 2.73 9.57
C LEU A 366 -32.96 2.18 8.60
N ILE A 367 -31.68 2.40 8.89
CA ILE A 367 -30.56 1.88 8.09
C ILE A 367 -30.56 0.34 8.04
N ALA A 368 -30.98 -0.33 9.12
CA ALA A 368 -31.03 -1.79 9.17
C ALA A 368 -32.03 -2.43 8.18
N TYR A 369 -32.99 -1.67 7.65
CA TYR A 369 -33.90 -2.13 6.59
C TYR A 369 -33.35 -1.92 5.18
N MET A 370 -32.21 -1.25 5.05
CA MET A 370 -31.59 -0.93 3.77
C MET A 370 -30.58 -2.02 3.38
N HIS A 371 -30.30 -2.12 2.08
CA HIS A 371 -29.17 -2.92 1.63
C HIS A 371 -27.88 -2.36 2.25
N TYR A 372 -26.97 -3.22 2.69
CA TYR A 372 -25.76 -2.84 3.43
C TYR A 372 -24.76 -1.99 2.64
N ASP A 373 -25.02 -1.76 1.34
CA ASP A 373 -24.17 -1.05 0.40
C ASP A 373 -24.96 0.04 -0.32
N GLY A 374 -24.28 1.11 -0.75
CA GLY A 374 -24.89 2.24 -1.46
C GLY A 374 -25.70 3.21 -0.59
N ILE A 375 -25.56 3.15 0.74
CA ILE A 375 -26.21 4.08 1.67
C ILE A 375 -25.41 5.39 1.72
N SER A 376 -25.92 6.45 1.10
CA SER A 376 -25.28 7.78 1.10
C SER A 376 -26.02 8.77 2.00
N GLU A 377 -25.30 9.75 2.56
CA GLU A 377 -25.90 10.83 3.36
C GLU A 377 -26.94 11.63 2.55
N GLU A 378 -26.67 11.82 1.25
CA GLU A 378 -27.51 12.56 0.31
C GLU A 378 -28.91 11.94 0.18
N MET A 379 -29.02 10.62 0.30
CA MET A 379 -30.30 9.92 0.30
C MET A 379 -31.19 10.36 1.48
N PHE A 380 -30.62 10.50 2.68
CA PHE A 380 -31.35 10.96 3.87
C PHE A 380 -31.68 12.45 3.78
N LYS A 381 -30.75 13.27 3.27
CA LYS A 381 -30.99 14.71 3.02
C LYS A 381 -32.17 14.92 2.09
N ARG A 382 -32.23 14.19 0.97
CA ARG A 382 -33.35 14.23 0.03
C ARG A 382 -34.64 13.71 0.66
N ALA A 383 -34.58 12.63 1.44
CA ALA A 383 -35.76 12.10 2.13
C ALA A 383 -36.34 13.12 3.11
N ALA A 384 -35.51 13.77 3.92
CA ALA A 384 -35.93 14.81 4.85
C ALA A 384 -36.57 16.02 4.12
N GLN A 385 -35.95 16.47 3.03
CA GLN A 385 -36.48 17.59 2.23
C GLN A 385 -37.81 17.29 1.53
N ASN A 386 -38.07 16.03 1.19
CA ASN A 386 -39.26 15.60 0.44
C ASN A 386 -40.28 14.85 1.30
N MET A 387 -40.08 14.81 2.62
CA MET A 387 -40.89 14.04 3.56
C MET A 387 -42.37 14.45 3.54
N HIS A 388 -42.64 15.72 3.24
CA HIS A 388 -43.99 16.29 3.24
C HIS A 388 -44.63 16.39 1.84
N THR A 389 -43.90 16.08 0.77
CA THR A 389 -44.30 16.41 -0.61
C THR A 389 -44.59 15.21 -1.51
N LYS A 390 -44.35 13.96 -1.05
CA LYS A 390 -44.60 12.75 -1.84
C LYS A 390 -45.69 11.86 -1.24
N GLU A 391 -46.86 11.85 -1.89
CA GLU A 391 -47.78 10.72 -1.81
C GLU A 391 -47.21 9.56 -2.62
N TYR A 392 -47.02 8.41 -1.96
CA TYR A 392 -46.61 7.20 -2.65
C TYR A 392 -47.87 6.53 -3.22
N PRO A 393 -47.87 6.10 -4.48
CA PRO A 393 -49.06 5.56 -5.16
C PRO A 393 -49.49 4.18 -4.65
N LEU A 394 -48.73 3.58 -3.73
CA LEU A 394 -49.05 2.31 -3.09
C LEU A 394 -49.56 2.58 -1.66
N PRO A 395 -50.62 1.89 -1.23
CA PRO A 395 -51.08 1.98 0.15
C PRO A 395 -49.93 1.55 1.07
N PRO A 396 -49.62 2.34 2.12
CA PRO A 396 -48.48 2.06 2.98
C PRO A 396 -48.71 0.74 3.71
N THR A 397 -47.66 -0.07 3.78
CA THR A 397 -47.63 -1.27 4.62
C THR A 397 -47.67 -0.88 6.09
N ASP A 398 -48.10 -1.80 6.98
CA ASP A 398 -48.14 -1.55 8.42
C ASP A 398 -46.78 -1.07 8.98
N ARG A 399 -45.67 -1.56 8.41
CA ARG A 399 -44.31 -1.12 8.74
C ARG A 399 -44.02 0.31 8.28
N GLU A 400 -44.47 0.70 7.08
CA GLU A 400 -44.31 2.07 6.59
C GLU A 400 -45.16 3.06 7.37
N ILE A 401 -46.35 2.66 7.83
CA ILE A 401 -47.20 3.48 8.71
C ILE A 401 -46.50 3.71 10.05
N GLN A 402 -45.94 2.65 10.66
CA GLN A 402 -45.17 2.77 11.90
C GLN A 402 -43.92 3.65 11.72
N ALA A 403 -43.18 3.47 10.62
CA ALA A 403 -42.00 4.28 10.32
C ALA A 403 -42.37 5.76 10.12
N ARG A 404 -43.44 6.07 9.38
CA ARG A 404 -43.96 7.45 9.21
C ARG A 404 -44.37 8.09 10.54
N GLY A 405 -44.89 7.31 11.49
CA GLY A 405 -45.21 7.80 12.83
C GLY A 405 -43.99 8.12 13.70
N HIS A 406 -42.84 7.48 13.50
CA HIS A 406 -41.57 7.87 14.14
C HIS A 406 -40.97 9.11 13.47
N VAL A 407 -40.86 9.04 12.14
CA VAL A 407 -41.01 10.14 11.18
C VAL A 407 -41.42 11.51 11.73
N GLN A 408 -42.74 11.65 11.83
CA GLN A 408 -43.42 12.90 12.20
C GLN A 408 -43.09 13.38 13.63
N ARG A 409 -42.79 12.47 14.55
CA ARG A 409 -42.40 12.82 15.93
C ARG A 409 -41.00 13.44 16.05
N LEU A 410 -40.14 13.25 15.04
CA LEU A 410 -38.80 13.86 14.98
C LEU A 410 -38.79 15.22 14.27
N SER A 411 -39.88 15.58 13.58
CA SER A 411 -40.03 16.84 12.84
C SER A 411 -40.76 17.95 13.61
N GLU A 412 -41.24 17.65 14.82
CA GLU A 412 -41.73 18.60 15.83
C GLU A 412 -40.62 18.85 16.85
#